data_AF-A0A367LVG4-F1
#
_entry.id   AF-A0A367LVG4-F1
#
_cell.length_a   1.000
_cell.length_b   1.000
_cell.length_c   1.000
_cell.angle_alpha   90.00
_cell.angle_beta   90.00
_cell.angle_gamma   90.00
#
_symmetry.space_group_name_H-M   'P 1'
#
loop_
_entity.id
_entity.type
_entity.pdbx_description
1 polymer ?
#
loop_
_entity_poly.entity_id
_entity_poly.type
_entity_poly.pdbx_seq_one_letter_code
_entity_poly.pdbx_strand_id
1 'polypeptide(L)'
;AYSETPLPELVWTLDADDLAVPLYRVMKVSQPERGVFEITALQYEPGKFSAIDTGAKLESRPINVIPITTVAPPASVTLTSHYQFDQGLAVSTMTIAWPAVEGAVAYDV
;
A
#
# COMPACT_ATOMS: atom_id res chain seq x y z
N ALA A 1 -29.62 4.37 -1.55
CA ALA A 1 -30.41 3.12 -1.66
C ALA A 1 -29.63 2.15 -2.53
N TYR A 2 -29.64 0.86 -2.22
CA TYR A 2 -28.96 -0.15 -3.05
C TYR A 2 -29.63 -0.25 -4.43
N SER A 3 -28.84 -0.52 -5.47
CA SER A 3 -29.33 -0.65 -6.86
C SER A 3 -30.13 -1.94 -7.09
N GLU A 4 -30.00 -2.92 -6.20
CA GLU A 4 -30.72 -4.20 -6.25
C GLU A 4 -31.17 -4.63 -4.85
N THR A 5 -32.27 -5.38 -4.77
CA THR A 5 -32.77 -5.94 -3.52
C THR A 5 -32.01 -7.21 -3.20
N PRO A 6 -31.26 -7.28 -2.07
CA PRO A 6 -30.48 -8.47 -1.74
C PRO A 6 -31.41 -9.65 -1.44
N LEU A 7 -31.15 -10.77 -2.12
CA LEU A 7 -31.78 -12.06 -1.82
C LEU A 7 -31.28 -12.64 -0.49
N PRO A 8 -32.09 -13.45 0.19
CA PRO A 8 -31.64 -14.21 1.36
C PRO A 8 -30.41 -15.06 1.02
N GLU A 9 -29.44 -15.09 1.92
CA GLU A 9 -28.22 -15.93 1.83
C GLU A 9 -27.20 -15.52 0.74
N LEU A 10 -27.33 -14.34 0.13
CA LEU A 10 -26.32 -13.83 -0.79
C LEU A 10 -25.02 -13.42 -0.05
N VAL A 11 -23.90 -13.85 -0.62
CA VAL A 11 -22.57 -13.37 -0.25
C VAL A 11 -22.37 -12.00 -0.91
N TRP A 12 -22.06 -11.00 -0.10
CA TRP A 12 -21.72 -9.65 -0.57
C TRP A 12 -20.20 -9.47 -0.61
N THR A 13 -19.74 -8.72 -1.58
CA THR A 13 -18.34 -8.32 -1.71
C THR A 13 -18.29 -6.82 -1.98
N LEU A 14 -17.27 -6.15 -1.43
CA LEU A 14 -16.96 -4.78 -1.80
C LEU A 14 -16.03 -4.86 -3.01
N ASP A 15 -16.54 -4.43 -4.15
CA ASP A 15 -15.78 -4.33 -5.40
C ASP A 15 -15.22 -2.91 -5.52
N ALA A 16 -14.01 -2.79 -6.05
CA ALA A 16 -13.44 -1.51 -6.45
C ALA A 16 -13.36 -1.49 -7.98
N ASP A 17 -13.58 -0.34 -8.61
CA ASP A 17 -13.65 -0.22 -10.07
C ASP A 17 -12.39 -0.74 -10.80
N ASP A 18 -11.27 -0.87 -10.08
CA ASP A 18 -9.98 -1.31 -10.58
C ASP A 18 -9.53 -2.70 -10.08
N LEU A 19 -10.30 -3.37 -9.22
CA LEU A 19 -9.88 -4.60 -8.55
C LEU A 19 -10.93 -5.69 -8.62
N ALA A 20 -10.77 -6.62 -9.56
CA ALA A 20 -11.61 -7.79 -9.68
C ALA A 20 -11.62 -8.61 -8.37
N VAL A 21 -12.81 -8.89 -7.84
CA VAL A 21 -13.01 -9.69 -6.63
C VAL A 21 -12.45 -11.10 -6.82
N PRO A 22 -11.46 -11.53 -6.03
CA PRO A 22 -10.95 -12.88 -6.12
C PRO A 22 -11.98 -13.89 -5.60
N LEU A 23 -12.18 -14.98 -6.34
CA LEU A 23 -13.08 -16.05 -5.94
C LEU A 23 -12.35 -17.05 -5.04
N TYR A 24 -12.98 -17.43 -3.93
CA TYR A 24 -12.45 -18.42 -3.00
C TYR A 24 -13.48 -19.51 -2.74
N ARG A 25 -13.01 -20.75 -2.66
CA ARG A 25 -13.81 -21.87 -2.14
C ARG A 25 -13.45 -22.10 -0.69
N VAL A 26 -14.40 -21.82 0.20
CA VAL A 26 -14.25 -22.06 1.64
C VAL A 26 -14.13 -23.56 1.90
N MET A 27 -13.10 -23.96 2.63
CA MET A 27 -12.84 -25.36 2.99
C MET A 27 -13.14 -25.63 4.46
N LYS A 28 -12.82 -24.67 5.33
CA LYS A 28 -13.03 -24.78 6.77
C LYS A 28 -13.29 -23.41 7.38
N VAL A 29 -14.19 -23.38 8.35
CA VAL A 29 -14.41 -22.24 9.24
C VAL A 29 -14.11 -22.69 10.67
N SER A 30 -13.29 -21.96 11.38
CA SER A 30 -13.02 -22.15 12.82
C SER A 30 -13.25 -20.85 13.60
N GLN A 31 -13.64 -20.99 14.86
CA GLN A 31 -13.78 -19.88 15.80
C GLN A 31 -12.88 -20.17 17.01
N PRO A 32 -11.59 -19.82 16.97
CA PRO A 32 -10.68 -20.07 18.08
C PRO A 32 -11.05 -19.24 19.31
N GLU A 33 -11.58 -18.03 19.11
CA GLU A 33 -12.00 -17.11 20.16
C GLU A 33 -13.35 -16.49 19.82
N ARG A 34 -14.12 -16.12 20.84
CA ARG A 34 -15.45 -15.51 20.64
C ARG A 34 -15.30 -14.20 19.88
N GLY A 35 -15.88 -14.14 18.68
CA GLY A 35 -15.83 -12.97 17.79
C GLY A 35 -14.70 -13.02 16.74
N VAL A 36 -13.79 -13.99 16.81
CA VAL A 36 -12.75 -14.19 15.80
C VAL A 36 -13.10 -15.39 14.95
N PHE A 37 -13.27 -15.19 13.65
CA PHE A 37 -13.51 -16.27 12.68
C PHE A 37 -12.30 -16.43 11.79
N GLU A 38 -11.78 -17.65 11.74
CA GLU A 38 -10.74 -18.07 10.82
C GLU A 38 -11.38 -18.84 9.67
N ILE A 39 -11.12 -18.41 8.44
CA ILE A 39 -11.63 -19.05 7.23
C ILE A 39 -10.44 -19.58 6.44
N THR A 40 -10.32 -20.90 6.35
CA THR A 40 -9.38 -21.55 5.43
C THR A 40 -10.09 -21.76 4.09
N ALA A 41 -9.56 -21.16 3.03
CA ALA A 41 -10.13 -21.24 1.70
C ALA A 41 -9.07 -21.49 0.62
N LEU A 42 -9.47 -22.13 -0.47
CA LEU A 42 -8.65 -22.28 -1.68
C LEU A 42 -9.05 -21.20 -2.68
N GLN A 43 -8.07 -20.50 -3.24
CA GLN A 43 -8.32 -19.54 -4.31
C GLN A 43 -8.80 -20.29 -5.57
N TYR A 44 -9.93 -19.83 -6.11
CA TYR A 44 -10.49 -20.33 -7.36
C TYR A 44 -10.15 -19.37 -8.49
N GLU A 45 -9.38 -19.85 -9.46
CA GLU A 45 -9.10 -19.14 -10.69
C GLU A 45 -9.78 -19.85 -11.87
N PRO A 46 -10.92 -19.34 -12.36
CA PRO A 46 -11.66 -19.97 -13.47
C PRO A 46 -10.81 -20.09 -14.76
N GLY A 47 -9.86 -19.17 -14.97
CA GLY A 47 -8.98 -19.13 -16.14
C GLY A 47 -7.82 -20.13 -16.14
N LYS A 48 -7.57 -20.84 -15.03
CA LYS A 48 -6.48 -21.81 -14.95
C LYS A 48 -6.66 -23.00 -15.91
N PHE A 49 -7.91 -23.36 -16.19
CA PHE A 49 -8.22 -24.54 -17.00
C PHE A 49 -7.98 -24.31 -18.50
N SER A 50 -8.14 -23.10 -19.02
CA SER A 50 -7.82 -22.78 -20.42
C SER A 50 -6.32 -22.56 -20.68
N ALA A 51 -5.51 -22.43 -19.64
CA ALA A 51 -4.07 -22.13 -19.76
C ALA A 51 -3.17 -23.38 -19.76
N ILE A 52 -3.69 -24.57 -19.43
CA ILE A 52 -2.87 -25.78 -19.29
C ILE A 52 -2.62 -26.51 -20.63
N ASP A 53 -3.37 -26.21 -21.70
CA ASP A 53 -3.35 -27.02 -22.93
C ASP A 53 -2.72 -26.33 -24.17
N THR A 54 -1.99 -25.22 -24.02
CA THR A 54 -1.45 -24.50 -25.19
C THR A 54 -0.06 -23.89 -25.02
N GLY A 55 0.82 -24.45 -24.18
CA GLY A 55 2.27 -24.26 -24.24
C GLY A 55 2.79 -22.81 -24.36
N ALA A 56 2.01 -21.81 -23.94
CA ALA A 56 2.31 -20.41 -24.16
C ALA A 56 3.00 -19.88 -22.91
N LYS A 57 4.21 -19.33 -23.11
CA LYS A 57 4.99 -18.66 -22.07
C LYS A 57 4.11 -17.58 -21.43
N LEU A 58 3.79 -17.77 -20.15
CA LEU A 58 3.08 -16.76 -19.37
C LEU A 58 4.03 -15.58 -19.18
N GLU A 59 3.79 -14.49 -19.90
CA GLU A 59 4.28 -13.17 -19.51
C GLU A 59 3.76 -12.93 -18.09
N SER A 60 4.67 -12.77 -17.13
CA SER A 60 4.31 -12.50 -15.74
C SER A 60 3.49 -11.23 -15.72
N ARG A 61 2.20 -11.34 -15.37
CA ARG A 61 1.39 -10.17 -15.06
C ARG A 61 2.11 -9.42 -13.93
N PRO A 62 2.33 -8.10 -14.06
CA PRO A 62 3.06 -7.35 -13.06
C PRO A 62 2.38 -7.56 -11.71
N ILE A 63 3.12 -8.19 -10.78
CA ILE A 63 2.71 -8.33 -9.40
C ILE A 63 2.74 -6.93 -8.81
N ASN A 64 1.54 -6.40 -8.57
CA ASN A 64 1.22 -5.35 -7.62
C ASN A 64 2.27 -4.24 -7.51
N VAL A 65 2.07 -3.14 -8.24
CA VAL A 65 2.66 -1.86 -7.83
C VAL A 65 1.87 -1.44 -6.60
N ILE A 66 2.30 -1.87 -5.41
CA ILE A 66 2.06 -1.04 -4.24
C ILE A 66 2.68 0.29 -4.65
N PRO A 67 1.93 1.40 -4.75
CA PRO A 67 2.59 2.68 -4.73
C PRO A 67 3.22 2.70 -3.34
N ILE A 68 4.52 2.41 -3.26
CA ILE A 68 5.30 3.02 -2.20
C ILE A 68 4.93 4.48 -2.34
N THR A 69 4.28 5.03 -1.33
CA THR A 69 4.21 6.48 -1.17
C THR A 69 5.65 6.90 -0.91
N THR A 70 6.49 6.84 -1.95
CA THR A 70 7.84 7.38 -1.93
C THR A 70 7.63 8.86 -1.85
N VAL A 71 7.80 9.36 -0.63
CA VAL A 71 7.97 10.77 -0.36
C VAL A 71 9.12 11.24 -1.26
N ALA A 72 8.82 12.15 -2.17
CA ALA A 72 9.81 12.70 -3.10
C ALA A 72 10.91 13.43 -2.30
N PRO A 73 12.14 13.56 -2.81
CA PRO A 73 13.13 14.40 -2.15
C PRO A 73 12.66 15.86 -2.09
N PRO A 74 13.15 16.68 -1.13
CA PRO A 74 12.84 18.11 -1.10
C PRO A 74 13.23 18.80 -2.41
N ALA A 75 12.39 19.73 -2.86
CA ALA A 75 12.59 20.44 -4.14
C ALA A 75 13.91 21.23 -4.19
N SER A 76 14.43 21.64 -3.03
CA SER A 76 15.70 22.36 -2.91
C SER A 76 16.22 22.31 -1.47
N VAL A 77 17.53 22.47 -1.29
CA VAL A 77 18.14 22.64 0.04
C VAL A 77 18.91 23.96 0.06
N THR A 78 18.73 24.75 1.11
CA THR A 78 19.43 26.03 1.34
C THR A 78 20.31 25.92 2.57
N LEU A 79 21.58 26.31 2.42
CA LEU A 79 22.54 26.37 3.52
C LEU A 79 22.87 27.82 3.81
N THR A 80 22.81 28.20 5.07
CA THR A 80 23.28 29.50 5.55
C THR A 80 24.27 29.29 6.68
N SER A 81 25.29 30.13 6.75
CA SER A 81 26.23 30.15 7.87
C SER A 81 26.31 31.54 8.43
N HIS A 82 26.37 31.63 9.75
CA HIS A 82 26.64 32.85 10.46
C HIS A 82 27.68 32.57 11.54
N TYR A 83 28.52 33.55 11.82
CA TYR A 83 29.51 33.44 12.88
C TYR A 83 29.33 34.61 13.84
N GLN A 84 29.51 34.33 15.12
CA GLN A 84 29.52 35.32 16.18
C GLN A 84 30.80 35.17 17.00
N PHE A 85 31.32 36.29 17.50
CA PHE A 85 32.42 36.26 18.45
C PHE A 85 31.83 36.32 19.87
N ASP A 86 32.06 35.28 20.66
CA ASP A 86 31.69 35.23 22.07
C ASP A 86 32.96 35.03 22.90
N GLN A 87 33.28 36.00 23.78
CA GLN A 87 34.47 35.99 24.65
C GLN A 87 35.80 35.71 23.92
N GLY A 88 35.94 36.16 22.67
CA GLY A 88 37.15 35.95 21.87
C GLY A 88 37.22 34.61 21.13
N LEU A 89 36.17 33.79 21.22
CA LEU A 89 35.99 32.59 20.40
C LEU A 89 35.01 32.87 19.26
N ALA A 90 35.38 32.47 18.05
CA ALA A 90 34.48 32.51 16.90
C ALA A 90 33.57 31.27 16.93
N VAL A 91 32.29 31.45 17.20
CA VAL A 91 31.27 30.40 17.10
C VAL A 91 30.64 30.51 15.72
N SER A 92 30.82 29.48 14.90
CA SER A 92 30.19 29.38 13.57
C SER A 92 29.01 28.42 13.64
N THR A 93 27.83 28.89 13.25
CA THR A 93 26.61 28.10 13.19
C THR A 93 26.18 27.96 11.73
N MET A 94 25.99 26.71 11.30
CA MET A 94 25.43 26.38 9.99
C MET A 94 23.96 25.98 10.16
N THR A 95 23.10 26.54 9.32
CA THR A 95 21.67 26.24 9.27
C THR A 95 21.32 25.66 7.91
N ILE A 96 20.68 24.48 7.91
CA ILE A 96 20.18 23.80 6.72
C ILE A 96 18.65 23.92 6.72
N ALA A 97 18.07 24.33 5.59
CA ALA A 97 16.62 24.48 5.43
C ALA A 97 16.15 23.93 4.07
N TRP A 98 14.95 23.38 4.02
CA TRP A 98 14.28 22.91 2.80
C TRP A 98 12.77 23.15 2.90
N PRO A 99 12.06 23.31 1.76
CA PRO A 99 10.60 23.42 1.76
C PRO A 99 9.96 22.10 2.17
N ALA A 100 8.75 22.17 2.71
CA ALA A 100 8.00 20.98 3.11
C ALA A 100 7.74 20.06 1.89
N VAL A 101 7.98 18.78 2.10
CA VAL A 101 7.76 17.73 1.11
C VAL A 101 6.33 17.21 1.21
N GLU A 102 5.63 17.16 0.07
CA GLU A 102 4.28 16.63 -0.01
C GLU A 102 4.27 15.14 0.39
N GLY A 103 3.40 14.79 1.33
CA GLY A 103 3.30 13.43 1.88
C GLY A 103 4.33 13.07 2.96
N ALA A 104 5.24 13.98 3.34
CA ALA A 104 6.15 13.74 4.46
C ALA A 104 5.44 13.92 5.81
N VAL A 105 5.49 12.87 6.65
CA VAL A 105 4.91 12.89 8.02
C VAL A 105 5.94 13.24 9.10
N ALA A 106 7.24 13.07 8.81
CA ALA A 106 8.35 13.40 9.70
C ALA A 106 9.66 13.57 8.91
N TYR A 107 10.63 14.25 9.51
CA TYR A 107 12.02 14.35 9.03
C TYR A 107 12.95 13.81 10.12
N ASP A 108 13.93 13.00 9.70
CA ASP A 108 15.01 12.50 10.57
C ASP A 108 16.31 13.25 10.24
N VAL A 109 17.10 13.60 11.26
CA VAL A 109 18.28 14.48 11.17
C VAL A 109 19.51 13.83 11.77
#